data_AF-A0A8I2AC68-F1
#
_entry.id   AF-A0A8I2AC68-F1
#
_cell.length_a   1.000
_cell.length_b   1.000
_cell.length_c   1.000
_cell.angle_alpha   90.00
_cell.angle_beta   90.00
_cell.angle_gamma   90.00
#
_symmetry.space_group_name_H-M   'P 1'
#
loop_
_entity.id
_entity.type
_entity.pdbx_description
1 polymer ?
#
loop_
_entity_poly.entity_id
_entity_poly.type
_entity_poly.pdbx_seq_one_letter_code
_entity_poly.pdbx_strand_id
1 'polypeptide(L)'
;MMNAITDLCNTLNRTIHEPLYHNFYNIPNELKYNQTFTSIDLIEDSQIAIEEFESAKSLGKQGRSTLLIYGLLQSLFLQQEGLYHLYKCVVDENIKQTDFFDTFSFDKNIREVRNDIAGHPTNRKNIEFYFIAKGPISKDRFTYAGYTPEFRKVEVDLKTFISKQSEFTINVLQTVLDKILKKIEMKKDEHKNKALKEMIVGADRNIQLIYRGIRDTDRNFQGEWGISGVKNALDEIRIELNIRYNNNLPSGISEVFRLTDYIIARFNEWWTENNLLENNDAEIFLDSLGKQLDELKEMLIEIDEEFNK
;
A
#
# COMPACT_ATOMS: atom_id res chain seq x y z
N MET A 1 -16.11 -11.00 17.58
CA MET A 1 -16.32 -9.60 17.20
C MET A 1 -14.98 -9.17 16.65
N MET A 2 -14.89 -8.95 15.34
CA MET A 2 -13.61 -8.61 14.68
C MET A 2 -13.12 -7.27 15.24
N ASN A 3 -11.85 -7.20 15.66
CA ASN A 3 -11.29 -6.04 16.34
C ASN A 3 -11.03 -4.92 15.31
N ALA A 4 -11.51 -3.70 15.60
CA ALA A 4 -11.36 -2.53 14.74
C ALA A 4 -9.89 -2.27 14.33
N ILE A 5 -8.92 -2.62 15.18
CA ILE A 5 -7.48 -2.49 14.87
C ILE A 5 -7.06 -3.48 13.77
N THR A 6 -7.46 -4.74 13.88
CA THR A 6 -7.17 -5.77 12.85
C THR A 6 -7.79 -5.40 11.52
N ASP A 7 -9.03 -4.88 11.52
CA ASP A 7 -9.69 -4.42 10.30
C ASP A 7 -8.96 -3.22 9.66
N LEU A 8 -8.44 -2.30 10.48
CA LEU A 8 -7.61 -1.18 10.01
C LEU A 8 -6.26 -1.66 9.46
N CYS A 9 -5.59 -2.62 10.10
CA CYS A 9 -4.35 -3.23 9.58
C CYS A 9 -4.59 -3.89 8.22
N ASN A 10 -5.64 -4.69 8.08
CA ASN A 10 -6.02 -5.32 6.82
C ASN A 10 -6.33 -4.28 5.72
N THR A 11 -7.06 -3.24 6.09
CA THR A 11 -7.38 -2.14 5.18
C THR A 11 -6.10 -1.44 4.71
N LEU A 12 -5.23 -1.06 5.64
CA LEU A 12 -3.94 -0.43 5.33
C LEU A 12 -3.07 -1.33 4.47
N ASN A 13 -2.97 -2.61 4.78
CA ASN A 13 -2.21 -3.58 4.00
C ASN A 13 -2.71 -3.61 2.56
N ARG A 14 -4.04 -3.66 2.33
CA ARG A 14 -4.59 -3.56 0.98
C ARG A 14 -4.29 -2.20 0.33
N THR A 15 -4.41 -1.09 1.05
CA THR A 15 -4.23 0.25 0.48
C THR A 15 -2.77 0.56 0.13
N ILE A 16 -1.78 0.05 0.86
CA ILE A 16 -0.37 0.20 0.45
C ILE A 16 -0.03 -0.57 -0.82
N HIS A 17 -0.82 -1.58 -1.17
CA HIS A 17 -0.70 -2.35 -2.42
C HIS A 17 -1.61 -1.81 -3.53
N GLU A 18 -2.37 -0.74 -3.28
CA GLU A 18 -3.12 -0.06 -4.33
C GLU A 18 -2.14 0.40 -5.43
N PRO A 19 -2.43 0.15 -6.71
CA PRO A 19 -1.48 0.37 -7.81
C PRO A 19 -0.86 1.78 -7.85
N LEU A 20 -1.66 2.84 -7.68
CA LEU A 20 -1.14 4.21 -7.72
C LEU A 20 -0.21 4.47 -6.54
N TYR A 21 -0.62 4.09 -5.33
CA TYR A 21 0.25 4.25 -4.16
C TYR A 21 1.55 3.45 -4.31
N HIS A 22 1.44 2.20 -4.72
CA HIS A 22 2.57 1.31 -4.89
C HIS A 22 3.56 1.84 -5.94
N ASN A 23 3.05 2.25 -7.10
CA ASN A 23 3.88 2.71 -8.22
C ASN A 23 4.60 4.02 -7.91
N PHE A 24 3.95 4.97 -7.24
CA PHE A 24 4.54 6.29 -6.98
C PHE A 24 5.34 6.39 -5.69
N TYR A 25 5.01 5.61 -4.65
CA TYR A 25 5.60 5.79 -3.32
C TYR A 25 6.39 4.58 -2.83
N ASN A 26 6.04 3.35 -3.25
CA ASN A 26 6.72 2.15 -2.78
C ASN A 26 7.86 1.73 -3.71
N ILE A 27 7.62 1.60 -5.02
CA ILE A 27 8.64 1.18 -5.99
C ILE A 27 9.88 2.09 -5.94
N PRO A 28 9.75 3.44 -5.90
CA PRO A 28 10.92 4.31 -5.82
C PRO A 28 11.67 4.25 -4.48
N ASN A 29 11.08 3.61 -3.46
CA ASN A 29 11.63 3.56 -2.10
C ASN A 29 11.37 2.22 -1.41
N GLU A 30 12.00 1.17 -1.94
CA GLU A 30 11.86 -0.22 -1.45
C GLU A 30 12.12 -0.36 0.06
N LEU A 31 13.13 0.36 0.60
CA LEU A 31 13.43 0.33 2.03
C LEU A 31 12.24 0.83 2.87
N LYS A 32 11.66 1.98 2.50
CA LYS A 32 10.49 2.53 3.20
C LYS A 32 9.27 1.64 3.03
N TYR A 33 9.09 1.02 1.85
CA TYR A 33 8.02 0.07 1.62
C TYR A 33 8.12 -1.14 2.55
N ASN A 34 9.29 -1.79 2.60
CA ASN A 34 9.54 -2.94 3.47
C ASN A 34 9.32 -2.57 4.94
N GLN A 35 9.80 -1.39 5.38
CA GLN A 35 9.56 -0.92 6.74
C GLN A 35 8.08 -0.64 7.02
N THR A 36 7.34 -0.09 6.06
CA THR A 36 5.89 0.13 6.16
C THR A 36 5.15 -1.20 6.32
N PHE A 37 5.44 -2.16 5.45
CA PHE A 37 4.86 -3.50 5.47
C PHE A 37 5.15 -4.23 6.79
N THR A 38 6.43 -4.34 7.18
CA THR A 38 6.80 -4.97 8.45
C THR A 38 6.21 -4.25 9.67
N SER A 39 6.01 -2.94 9.60
CA SER A 39 5.37 -2.20 10.70
C SER A 39 3.89 -2.56 10.86
N ILE A 40 3.15 -2.78 9.76
CA ILE A 40 1.75 -3.21 9.80
C ILE A 40 1.66 -4.61 10.41
N ASP A 41 2.49 -5.55 9.96
CA ASP A 41 2.55 -6.92 10.50
C ASP A 41 2.86 -6.91 12.00
N LEU A 42 3.85 -6.11 12.44
CA LEU A 42 4.20 -6.00 13.86
C LEU A 42 3.03 -5.47 14.71
N ILE A 43 2.24 -4.52 14.18
CA ILE A 43 1.07 -3.98 14.87
C ILE A 43 -0.01 -5.05 15.02
N GLU A 44 -0.24 -5.83 13.97
CA GLU A 44 -1.21 -6.94 13.95
C GLU A 44 -0.79 -8.06 14.91
N ASP A 45 0.44 -8.55 14.84
CA ASP A 45 0.99 -9.57 15.75
C ASP A 45 0.90 -9.11 17.21
N SER A 46 1.22 -7.83 17.47
CA SER A 46 1.10 -7.26 18.81
C SER A 46 -0.35 -7.18 19.27
N GLN A 47 -1.28 -6.89 18.35
CA GLN A 47 -2.71 -6.86 18.65
C GLN A 47 -3.25 -8.25 19.00
N ILE A 48 -2.87 -9.28 18.25
CA ILE A 48 -3.21 -10.68 18.54
C ILE A 48 -2.71 -11.06 19.93
N ALA A 49 -1.46 -10.73 20.28
CA ALA A 49 -0.92 -11.02 21.60
C ALA A 49 -1.66 -10.29 22.76
N ILE A 50 -2.16 -9.06 22.51
CA ILE A 50 -2.99 -8.33 23.48
C ILE A 50 -4.34 -9.05 23.67
N GLU A 51 -4.98 -9.50 22.60
CA GLU A 51 -6.24 -10.25 22.66
C GLU A 51 -6.10 -11.62 23.34
N GLU A 52 -4.96 -12.30 23.10
CA GLU A 52 -4.61 -13.52 23.82
C GLU A 52 -4.50 -13.26 25.33
N PHE A 53 -3.89 -12.16 25.74
CA PHE A 53 -3.84 -11.75 27.16
C PHE A 53 -5.24 -11.49 27.74
N GLU A 54 -6.11 -10.80 26.98
CA GLU A 54 -7.47 -10.49 27.42
C GLU A 54 -8.31 -11.75 27.61
N SER A 55 -8.18 -12.71 26.69
CA SER A 55 -8.89 -14.00 26.70
C SER A 55 -8.25 -15.04 27.63
N ALA A 56 -6.99 -14.86 28.03
CA ALA A 56 -6.30 -15.77 28.92
C ALA A 56 -6.99 -15.86 30.29
N LYS A 57 -7.28 -17.10 30.71
CA LYS A 57 -7.67 -17.40 32.10
C LYS A 57 -6.47 -17.16 33.02
N SER A 58 -6.71 -16.75 34.27
CA SER A 58 -5.62 -16.57 35.23
C SER A 58 -4.94 -17.91 35.51
N LEU A 59 -3.73 -18.09 35.00
CA LEU A 59 -2.90 -19.28 35.22
C LEU A 59 -1.78 -18.92 36.20
N GLY A 60 -1.83 -19.46 37.43
CA GLY A 60 -0.75 -19.29 38.42
C GLY A 60 -1.17 -19.49 39.88
N LYS A 61 -0.19 -19.75 40.77
CA LYS A 61 -0.39 -19.69 42.23
C LYS A 61 -0.84 -18.28 42.61
N GLN A 62 -1.96 -18.16 43.32
CA GLN A 62 -2.55 -16.88 43.76
C GLN A 62 -2.95 -15.90 42.64
N GLY A 63 -3.16 -16.37 41.39
CA GLY A 63 -3.62 -15.50 40.30
C GLY A 63 -2.53 -14.65 39.63
N ARG A 64 -1.27 -14.81 40.03
CA ARG A 64 -0.11 -14.15 39.42
C ARG A 64 0.32 -14.88 38.15
N SER A 65 0.20 -14.22 37.00
CA SER A 65 0.79 -14.68 35.75
C SER A 65 1.86 -13.70 35.26
N THR A 66 3.05 -13.81 35.86
CA THR A 66 4.21 -12.96 35.52
C THR A 66 4.52 -12.98 34.03
N LEU A 67 4.38 -14.15 33.38
CA LEU A 67 4.57 -14.29 31.94
C LEU A 67 3.55 -13.47 31.15
N LEU A 68 2.27 -13.52 31.52
CA LEU A 68 1.21 -12.73 30.86
C LEU A 68 1.45 -11.22 31.03
N ILE A 69 1.90 -10.78 32.21
CA ILE A 69 2.23 -9.37 32.45
C ILE A 69 3.40 -8.92 31.57
N TYR A 70 4.49 -9.69 31.54
CA TYR A 70 5.64 -9.36 30.68
C TYR A 70 5.28 -9.40 29.20
N GLY A 71 4.51 -10.41 28.78
CA GLY A 71 4.01 -10.54 27.42
C GLY A 71 3.20 -9.32 27.01
N LEU A 72 2.18 -8.96 27.79
CA LEU A 72 1.36 -7.78 27.50
C LEU A 72 2.18 -6.49 27.42
N LEU A 73 3.01 -6.22 28.43
CA LEU A 73 3.83 -4.99 28.43
C LEU A 73 4.76 -4.93 27.21
N GLN A 74 5.31 -6.08 26.80
CA GLN A 74 6.14 -6.17 25.59
C GLN A 74 5.32 -5.97 24.32
N SER A 75 4.12 -6.56 24.21
CA SER A 75 3.24 -6.39 23.06
C SER A 75 2.76 -4.95 22.90
N LEU A 76 2.36 -4.27 23.98
CA LEU A 76 2.01 -2.85 23.96
C LEU A 76 3.19 -1.99 23.45
N PHE A 77 4.41 -2.29 23.91
CA PHE A 77 5.62 -1.59 23.48
C PHE A 77 5.92 -1.82 21.99
N LEU A 78 5.84 -3.06 21.52
CA LEU A 78 6.07 -3.41 20.12
C LEU A 78 5.03 -2.77 19.19
N GLN A 79 3.76 -2.75 19.60
CA GLN A 79 2.71 -2.05 18.86
C GLN A 79 3.02 -0.56 18.72
N GLN A 80 3.50 0.10 19.78
CA GLN A 80 3.93 1.51 19.73
C GLN A 80 5.11 1.73 18.77
N GLU A 81 6.09 0.82 18.74
CA GLU A 81 7.22 0.90 17.79
C GLU A 81 6.75 0.77 16.35
N GLY A 82 5.88 -0.22 16.07
CA GLY A 82 5.27 -0.40 14.76
C GLY A 82 4.51 0.85 14.31
N LEU A 83 3.67 1.41 15.18
CA LEU A 83 2.91 2.63 14.90
C LEU A 83 3.80 3.84 14.59
N TYR A 84 4.86 4.03 15.38
CA TYR A 84 5.82 5.12 15.15
C TYR A 84 6.53 4.97 13.80
N HIS A 85 7.02 3.78 13.48
CA HIS A 85 7.74 3.55 12.23
C HIS A 85 6.82 3.61 11.01
N LEU A 86 5.59 3.10 11.12
CA LEU A 86 4.55 3.24 10.10
C LEU A 86 4.24 4.72 9.83
N TYR A 87 3.95 5.49 10.88
CA TYR A 87 3.68 6.92 10.76
C TYR A 87 4.87 7.67 10.15
N LYS A 88 6.09 7.34 10.57
CA LYS A 88 7.30 7.96 10.04
C LYS A 88 7.49 7.68 8.55
N CYS A 89 7.23 6.46 8.09
CA CYS A 89 7.40 6.10 6.67
C CYS A 89 6.36 6.77 5.78
N VAL A 90 5.11 6.87 6.26
CA VAL A 90 3.96 7.27 5.43
C VAL A 90 3.66 8.77 5.54
N VAL A 91 3.77 9.33 6.75
CA VAL A 91 3.25 10.67 7.08
C VAL A 91 4.35 11.71 7.21
N ASP A 92 5.35 11.45 8.07
CA ASP A 92 6.44 12.39 8.34
C ASP A 92 7.76 11.67 8.64
N GLU A 93 8.68 11.67 7.67
CA GLU A 93 9.98 11.00 7.79
C GLU A 93 10.92 11.64 8.82
N ASN A 94 10.65 12.88 9.23
CA ASN A 94 11.50 13.65 10.12
C ASN A 94 11.01 13.65 11.57
N ILE A 95 9.82 13.08 11.83
CA ILE A 95 9.24 13.07 13.17
C ILE A 95 10.15 12.31 14.16
N LYS A 96 10.36 12.92 15.33
CA LYS A 96 11.03 12.26 16.45
C LYS A 96 10.01 11.45 17.24
N GLN A 97 10.46 10.36 17.86
CA GLN A 97 9.59 9.50 18.66
C GLN A 97 8.88 10.27 19.80
N THR A 98 9.55 11.25 20.43
CA THR A 98 8.94 12.09 21.47
C THR A 98 7.74 12.86 20.93
N ASP A 99 7.92 13.48 19.76
CA ASP A 99 6.98 14.38 19.13
C ASP A 99 5.80 13.60 18.54
N PHE A 100 6.06 12.38 18.05
CA PHE A 100 5.03 11.43 17.64
C PHE A 100 4.06 11.13 18.76
N PHE A 101 4.55 10.75 19.95
CA PHE A 101 3.66 10.46 21.08
C PHE A 101 2.90 11.72 21.55
N ASP A 102 3.54 12.89 21.51
CA ASP A 102 2.88 14.15 21.88
C ASP A 102 1.79 14.54 20.86
N THR A 103 2.00 14.29 19.57
CA THR A 103 1.03 14.54 18.48
C THR A 103 -0.30 13.83 18.72
N PHE A 104 -0.25 12.61 19.26
CA PHE A 104 -1.43 11.81 19.57
C PHE A 104 -1.84 11.87 21.05
N SER A 105 -1.24 12.77 21.84
CA SER A 105 -1.49 12.90 23.29
C SER A 105 -1.37 11.57 24.04
N PHE A 106 -0.45 10.70 23.64
CA PHE A 106 -0.31 9.36 24.20
C PHE A 106 0.38 9.39 25.57
N ASP A 107 -0.16 8.61 26.51
CA ASP A 107 0.39 8.49 27.86
C ASP A 107 1.68 7.68 27.86
N LYS A 108 2.82 8.39 27.77
CA LYS A 108 4.17 7.83 27.80
C LYS A 108 4.46 6.98 29.05
N ASN A 109 3.66 7.10 30.13
CA ASN A 109 3.83 6.27 31.33
C ASN A 109 3.67 4.78 31.05
N ILE A 110 2.86 4.38 30.07
CA ILE A 110 2.69 2.97 29.69
C ILE A 110 4.04 2.37 29.29
N ARG A 111 4.81 3.13 28.51
CA ARG A 111 6.14 2.76 28.02
C ARG A 111 7.18 2.76 29.15
N GLU A 112 7.08 3.72 30.07
CA GLU A 112 7.95 3.77 31.25
C GLU A 112 7.73 2.60 32.19
N VAL A 113 6.48 2.18 32.43
CA VAL A 113 6.19 0.98 33.25
C VAL A 113 6.81 -0.29 32.63
N ARG A 114 6.74 -0.47 31.31
CA ARG A 114 7.43 -1.57 30.64
C ARG A 114 8.93 -1.48 30.87
N ASN A 115 9.52 -0.29 30.74
CA ASN A 115 10.95 -0.11 30.89
C ASN A 115 11.44 -0.36 32.34
N ASP A 116 10.65 0.06 33.32
CA ASP A 116 10.90 -0.17 34.75
C ASP A 116 10.90 -1.67 35.07
N ILE A 117 10.11 -2.49 34.35
CA ILE A 117 9.80 -3.86 34.78
C ILE A 117 10.36 -4.96 33.88
N ALA A 118 10.25 -4.79 32.57
CA ALA A 118 10.68 -5.78 31.57
C ALA A 118 11.90 -5.32 30.76
N GLY A 119 12.21 -4.01 30.76
CA GLY A 119 13.32 -3.45 29.99
C GLY A 119 14.66 -3.53 30.73
N HIS A 120 14.84 -2.67 31.74
CA HIS A 120 16.09 -2.55 32.49
C HIS A 120 15.87 -2.48 34.01
N PRO A 121 15.14 -3.42 34.63
CA PRO A 121 14.72 -3.31 36.02
C PRO A 121 15.88 -3.24 37.02
N THR A 122 17.06 -3.79 36.70
CA THR A 122 18.21 -3.83 37.61
C THR A 122 19.23 -2.71 37.38
N ASN A 123 19.01 -1.83 36.39
CA ASN A 123 19.93 -0.74 36.07
C ASN A 123 19.25 0.38 35.26
N ARG A 124 18.06 0.81 35.69
CA ARG A 124 17.31 1.86 34.98
C ARG A 124 18.01 3.20 35.23
N LYS A 125 18.36 3.91 34.15
CA LYS A 125 19.08 5.20 34.21
C LYS A 125 20.34 5.17 35.10
N ASN A 126 21.01 4.02 35.21
CA ASN A 126 22.21 3.78 36.02
C ASN A 126 22.06 3.86 37.55
N ILE A 127 20.89 4.26 38.09
CA ILE A 127 20.70 4.49 39.54
C ILE A 127 19.37 3.96 40.10
N GLU A 128 18.48 3.46 39.25
CA GLU A 128 17.14 3.02 39.64
C GLU A 128 17.01 1.49 39.52
N PHE A 129 16.39 0.87 40.53
CA PHE A 129 16.24 -0.59 40.63
C PHE A 129 14.80 -0.96 40.97
N TYR A 130 14.15 -1.77 40.14
CA TYR A 130 12.72 -2.09 40.23
C TYR A 130 12.47 -3.60 40.34
N PHE A 131 11.38 -3.96 41.01
CA PHE A 131 10.87 -5.32 41.11
C PHE A 131 9.34 -5.35 41.18
N ILE A 132 8.73 -6.38 40.58
CA ILE A 132 7.30 -6.64 40.77
C ILE A 132 7.07 -7.14 42.20
N ALA A 133 6.21 -6.47 42.96
CA ALA A 133 5.90 -6.84 44.33
C ALA A 133 5.31 -8.27 44.41
N LYS A 134 5.47 -8.96 45.55
CA LYS A 134 4.94 -10.32 45.75
C LYS A 134 3.56 -10.36 46.42
N GLY A 135 2.87 -9.22 46.48
CA GLY A 135 1.51 -9.09 47.03
C GLY A 135 0.43 -9.69 46.11
N PRO A 136 -0.86 -9.53 46.45
CA PRO A 136 -1.96 -10.00 45.61
C PRO A 136 -1.91 -9.27 44.26
N ILE A 137 -1.58 -10.03 43.22
CA ILE A 137 -1.51 -9.58 41.83
C ILE A 137 -2.64 -10.32 41.12
N SER A 138 -3.54 -9.58 40.47
CA SER A 138 -4.44 -10.18 39.50
C SER A 138 -3.77 -10.15 38.13
N LYS A 139 -4.31 -10.87 37.14
CA LYS A 139 -3.79 -10.77 35.77
C LYS A 139 -3.86 -9.33 35.25
N ASP A 140 -4.88 -8.58 35.66
CA ASP A 140 -5.20 -7.25 35.15
C ASP A 140 -4.58 -6.10 35.98
N ARG A 141 -4.11 -6.37 37.20
CA ARG A 141 -3.53 -5.34 38.09
C ARG A 141 -2.32 -5.89 38.83
N PHE A 142 -1.24 -5.14 38.83
CA PHE A 142 -0.05 -5.47 39.60
C PHE A 142 0.55 -4.21 40.25
N THR A 143 1.40 -4.45 41.23
CA THR A 143 2.19 -3.40 41.85
C THR A 143 3.66 -3.70 41.61
N TYR A 144 4.42 -2.66 41.29
CA TYR A 144 5.87 -2.72 41.34
C TYR A 144 6.42 -1.68 42.29
N ALA A 145 7.61 -1.95 42.80
CA ALA A 145 8.33 -1.04 43.66
C ALA A 145 9.78 -0.97 43.23
N GLY A 146 10.46 0.08 43.64
CA GLY A 146 11.87 0.22 43.35
C GLY A 146 12.58 1.22 44.23
N TYR A 147 13.90 1.10 44.21
CA TYR A 147 14.81 2.04 44.81
C TYR A 147 15.20 3.05 43.73
N THR A 148 14.53 4.18 43.74
CA THR A 148 15.10 5.43 43.25
C THR A 148 15.85 6.06 44.44
N PRO A 149 16.46 7.27 44.39
CA PRO A 149 17.00 7.89 45.61
C PRO A 149 16.05 7.83 46.83
N GLU A 150 14.73 7.72 46.57
CA GLU A 150 13.71 7.30 47.53
C GLU A 150 12.98 6.02 47.08
N PHE A 151 12.36 5.29 48.04
CA PHE A 151 11.55 4.12 47.72
C PHE A 151 10.26 4.53 47.02
N ARG A 152 10.07 4.04 45.79
CA ARG A 152 8.89 4.31 44.95
C ARG A 152 8.03 3.06 44.86
N LYS A 153 6.71 3.22 44.97
CA LYS A 153 5.71 2.16 44.74
C LYS A 153 4.69 2.64 43.72
N VAL A 154 4.39 1.82 42.72
CA VAL A 154 3.47 2.15 41.63
C VAL A 154 2.47 1.02 41.46
N GLU A 155 1.19 1.38 41.39
CA GLU A 155 0.11 0.48 41.03
C GLU A 155 -0.21 0.64 39.56
N VAL A 156 -0.33 -0.49 38.86
CA VAL A 156 -0.58 -0.54 37.43
C VAL A 156 -1.90 -1.25 37.17
N ASP A 157 -2.75 -0.60 36.38
CA ASP A 157 -3.97 -1.18 35.85
C ASP A 157 -3.83 -1.44 34.36
N LEU A 158 -3.69 -2.72 34.01
CA LEU A 158 -3.45 -3.16 32.64
C LEU A 158 -4.70 -3.00 31.77
N LYS A 159 -5.91 -2.96 32.34
CA LYS A 159 -7.13 -2.67 31.55
C LYS A 159 -7.11 -1.23 31.04
N THR A 160 -6.73 -0.29 31.89
CA THR A 160 -6.54 1.11 31.51
C THR A 160 -5.46 1.24 30.43
N PHE A 161 -4.38 0.46 30.52
CA PHE A 161 -3.31 0.47 29.52
C PHE A 161 -3.80 -0.04 28.16
N ILE A 162 -4.51 -1.17 28.14
CA ILE A 162 -5.09 -1.73 26.91
C ILE A 162 -6.06 -0.72 26.28
N SER A 163 -6.98 -0.14 27.05
CA SER A 163 -7.94 0.84 26.52
C SER A 163 -7.25 2.07 25.89
N LYS A 164 -6.26 2.65 26.59
CA LYS A 164 -5.49 3.79 26.08
C LYS A 164 -4.67 3.43 24.84
N GLN A 165 -4.09 2.23 24.83
CA GLN A 165 -3.35 1.72 23.68
C GLN A 165 -4.28 1.55 22.48
N SER A 166 -5.46 0.95 22.66
CA SER A 166 -6.39 0.73 21.55
C SER A 166 -6.86 2.04 20.91
N GLU A 167 -7.21 3.04 21.72
CA GLU A 167 -7.58 4.38 21.22
C GLU A 167 -6.43 5.02 20.43
N PHE A 168 -5.21 4.98 20.98
CA PHE A 168 -4.01 5.48 20.32
C PHE A 168 -3.73 4.77 18.99
N THR A 169 -3.78 3.44 18.98
CA THR A 169 -3.56 2.61 17.79
C THR A 169 -4.56 2.96 16.70
N ILE A 170 -5.86 3.04 17.02
CA ILE A 170 -6.92 3.40 16.06
C ILE A 170 -6.65 4.78 15.45
N ASN A 171 -6.37 5.79 16.28
CA ASN A 171 -6.15 7.17 15.82
C ASN A 171 -4.93 7.27 14.88
N VAL A 172 -3.84 6.58 15.20
CA VAL A 172 -2.64 6.56 14.35
C VAL A 172 -2.93 5.85 13.02
N LEU A 173 -3.51 4.65 13.06
CA LEU A 173 -3.82 3.88 11.83
C LEU A 173 -4.77 4.64 10.91
N GLN A 174 -5.79 5.31 11.46
CA GLN A 174 -6.69 6.16 10.68
C GLN A 174 -5.96 7.34 10.04
N THR A 175 -5.08 8.02 10.79
CA THR A 175 -4.28 9.14 10.26
C THR A 175 -3.37 8.69 9.12
N VAL A 176 -2.75 7.52 9.25
CA VAL A 176 -1.91 6.90 8.21
C VAL A 176 -2.76 6.57 6.98
N LEU A 177 -3.92 5.94 7.16
CA LEU A 177 -4.83 5.59 6.08
C LEU A 177 -5.28 6.84 5.31
N ASP A 178 -5.74 7.87 6.02
CA ASP A 178 -6.15 9.14 5.41
C ASP A 178 -5.02 9.78 4.61
N LYS A 179 -3.78 9.67 5.08
CA LYS A 179 -2.62 10.20 4.36
C LYS A 179 -2.34 9.44 3.07
N ILE A 180 -2.47 8.11 3.09
CA ILE A 180 -2.33 7.25 1.91
C ILE A 180 -3.42 7.58 0.89
N LEU A 181 -4.69 7.61 1.33
CA LEU A 181 -5.83 7.92 0.46
C LEU A 181 -5.70 9.31 -0.17
N LYS A 182 -5.27 10.32 0.59
CA LYS A 182 -4.99 11.66 0.03
C LYS A 182 -3.90 11.65 -1.03
N LYS A 183 -2.83 10.86 -0.82
CA LYS A 183 -1.74 10.73 -1.82
C LYS A 183 -2.21 10.06 -3.11
N ILE A 184 -3.12 9.08 -3.02
CA ILE A 184 -3.76 8.45 -4.17
C ILE A 184 -4.65 9.45 -4.90
N GLU A 185 -5.51 10.16 -4.16
CA GLU A 185 -6.45 11.13 -4.74
C GLU A 185 -5.71 12.26 -5.48
N MET A 186 -4.63 12.77 -4.91
CA MET A 186 -3.77 13.75 -5.57
C MET A 186 -3.24 13.24 -6.93
N LYS A 187 -2.92 11.95 -7.04
CA LYS A 187 -2.47 11.34 -8.30
C LYS A 187 -3.60 11.12 -9.30
N LYS A 188 -4.82 10.84 -8.84
CA LYS A 188 -5.99 10.80 -9.71
C LYS A 188 -6.31 12.18 -10.27
N ASP A 189 -6.32 13.20 -9.42
CA ASP A 189 -6.65 14.58 -9.78
C ASP A 189 -5.72 15.18 -10.85
N GLU A 190 -4.44 14.76 -10.89
CA GLU A 190 -3.47 15.15 -11.92
C GLU A 190 -3.94 14.79 -13.36
N HIS A 191 -4.85 13.83 -13.52
CA HIS A 191 -5.27 13.29 -14.82
C HIS A 191 -6.76 13.42 -15.14
N LYS A 192 -7.56 14.01 -14.24
CA LYS A 192 -9.03 14.09 -14.32
C LYS A 192 -9.58 14.71 -15.60
N ASN A 193 -8.82 15.62 -16.23
CA ASN A 193 -9.26 16.35 -17.42
C ASN A 193 -8.79 15.73 -18.74
N LYS A 194 -8.15 14.57 -18.72
CA LYS A 194 -7.64 13.90 -19.93
C LYS A 194 -8.31 12.54 -20.07
N ALA A 195 -9.27 12.41 -20.97
CA ALA A 195 -9.95 11.14 -21.21
C ALA A 195 -9.12 10.27 -22.15
N LEU A 196 -8.66 9.11 -21.68
CA LEU A 196 -7.92 8.15 -22.50
C LEU A 196 -8.76 7.58 -23.62
N LYS A 197 -10.06 7.33 -23.36
CA LYS A 197 -10.97 6.80 -24.37
C LYS A 197 -11.11 7.70 -25.59
N GLU A 198 -10.85 9.00 -25.45
CA GLU A 198 -10.91 9.95 -26.56
C GLU A 198 -9.66 9.88 -27.44
N MET A 199 -8.53 9.41 -26.89
CA MET A 199 -7.26 9.28 -27.61
C MET A 199 -7.26 8.13 -28.63
N ILE A 200 -8.15 7.14 -28.46
CA ILE A 200 -8.32 6.04 -29.42
C ILE A 200 -9.40 6.34 -30.48
N VAL A 201 -10.14 7.45 -30.35
CA VAL A 201 -11.19 7.87 -31.31
C VAL A 201 -10.52 8.30 -32.62
N GLY A 202 -10.48 7.39 -33.60
CA GLY A 202 -9.81 7.58 -34.88
C GLY A 202 -9.11 6.33 -35.38
N ALA A 203 -8.89 5.34 -34.51
CA ALA A 203 -8.30 4.06 -34.87
C ALA A 203 -9.11 3.34 -35.96
N ASP A 204 -10.45 3.38 -35.91
CA ASP A 204 -11.35 2.78 -36.91
C ASP A 204 -11.07 3.30 -38.33
N ARG A 205 -10.85 4.61 -38.47
CA ARG A 205 -10.53 5.22 -39.75
C ARG A 205 -9.19 4.69 -40.27
N ASN A 206 -8.21 4.53 -39.39
CA ASN A 206 -6.90 4.02 -39.76
C ASN A 206 -6.97 2.55 -40.18
N ILE A 207 -7.76 1.71 -39.48
CA ILE A 207 -8.04 0.33 -39.89
C ILE A 207 -8.64 0.27 -41.30
N GLN A 208 -9.59 1.15 -41.62
CA GLN A 208 -10.17 1.23 -42.97
C GLN A 208 -9.14 1.63 -44.04
N LEU A 209 -8.16 2.48 -43.71
CA LEU A 209 -7.07 2.81 -44.62
C LEU A 209 -6.13 1.62 -44.86
N ILE A 210 -5.82 0.83 -43.82
CA ILE A 210 -5.03 -0.40 -43.95
C ILE A 210 -5.76 -1.44 -44.81
N TYR A 211 -7.07 -1.63 -44.59
CA TYR A 211 -7.89 -2.53 -45.40
C TYR A 211 -7.85 -2.16 -46.89
N ARG A 212 -7.99 -0.88 -47.22
CA ARG A 212 -7.83 -0.38 -48.59
C ARG A 212 -6.42 -0.63 -49.11
N GLY A 213 -5.41 -0.44 -48.25
CA GLY A 213 -4.03 -0.84 -48.52
C GLY A 213 -3.93 -2.28 -49.02
N ILE A 214 -4.61 -3.21 -48.36
CA ILE A 214 -4.55 -4.64 -48.70
C ILE A 214 -5.33 -4.97 -49.99
N ARG A 215 -6.43 -4.29 -50.30
CA ARG A 215 -7.38 -4.74 -51.34
C ARG A 215 -7.46 -3.85 -52.58
N ASP A 216 -7.10 -2.58 -52.50
CA ASP A 216 -7.30 -1.60 -53.57
C ASP A 216 -5.98 -1.28 -54.27
N THR A 217 -5.81 -1.75 -55.52
CA THR A 217 -4.60 -1.52 -56.31
C THR A 217 -4.31 -0.03 -56.54
N ASP A 218 -5.35 0.80 -56.71
CA ASP A 218 -5.20 2.23 -57.03
C ASP A 218 -4.95 3.06 -55.77
N ARG A 219 -5.30 2.53 -54.59
CA ARG A 219 -5.21 3.23 -53.30
C ARG A 219 -4.37 2.49 -52.25
N ASN A 220 -3.57 1.52 -52.68
CA ASN A 220 -2.72 0.71 -51.82
C ASN A 220 -1.81 1.57 -50.91
N PHE A 221 -1.36 2.74 -51.40
CA PHE A 221 -0.55 3.69 -50.64
C PHE A 221 -1.23 4.26 -49.38
N GLN A 222 -2.57 4.20 -49.30
CA GLN A 222 -3.29 4.62 -48.11
C GLN A 222 -3.02 3.69 -46.91
N GLY A 223 -2.57 2.46 -47.16
CA GLY A 223 -2.20 1.51 -46.12
C GLY A 223 -1.13 2.08 -45.18
N GLU A 224 -0.08 2.68 -45.72
CA GLU A 224 0.99 3.33 -44.95
C GLU A 224 0.46 4.40 -43.97
N TRP A 225 -0.48 5.23 -44.44
CA TRP A 225 -1.08 6.27 -43.63
C TRP A 225 -1.90 5.68 -42.49
N GLY A 226 -2.63 4.59 -42.75
CA GLY A 226 -3.35 3.84 -41.72
C GLY A 226 -2.40 3.26 -40.67
N ILE A 227 -1.34 2.56 -41.11
CA ILE A 227 -0.33 1.96 -40.21
C ILE A 227 0.30 3.03 -39.32
N SER A 228 0.73 4.14 -39.92
CA SER A 228 1.33 5.27 -39.20
C SER A 228 0.34 5.92 -38.22
N GLY A 229 -0.92 6.06 -38.63
CA GLY A 229 -1.98 6.62 -37.80
C GLY A 229 -2.28 5.78 -36.57
N VAL A 230 -2.40 4.45 -36.71
CA VAL A 230 -2.58 3.55 -35.55
C VAL A 230 -1.38 3.63 -34.62
N LYS A 231 -0.15 3.58 -35.17
CA LYS A 231 1.07 3.65 -34.38
C LYS A 231 1.13 4.93 -33.54
N ASN A 232 0.91 6.10 -34.15
CA ASN A 232 0.93 7.37 -33.44
C ASN A 232 -0.10 7.42 -32.30
N ALA A 233 -1.32 6.92 -32.54
CA ALA A 233 -2.35 6.86 -31.49
C ALA A 233 -1.92 5.98 -30.31
N LEU A 234 -1.37 4.78 -30.58
CA LEU A 234 -0.87 3.89 -29.54
C LEU A 234 0.30 4.49 -28.77
N ASP A 235 1.21 5.19 -29.45
CA ASP A 235 2.35 5.87 -28.82
C ASP A 235 1.88 6.98 -27.87
N GLU A 236 0.91 7.81 -28.28
CA GLU A 236 0.33 8.86 -27.43
C GLU A 236 -0.38 8.27 -26.20
N ILE A 237 -1.17 7.21 -26.38
CA ILE A 237 -1.84 6.50 -25.28
C ILE A 237 -0.80 5.92 -24.32
N ARG A 238 0.26 5.29 -24.85
CA ARG A 238 1.34 4.71 -24.05
C ARG A 238 2.06 5.77 -23.21
N ILE A 239 2.36 6.93 -23.80
CA ILE A 239 2.97 8.05 -23.09
C ILE A 239 2.10 8.47 -21.90
N GLU A 240 0.81 8.69 -22.13
CA GLU A 240 -0.11 9.12 -21.06
C GLU A 240 -0.24 8.06 -19.96
N LEU A 241 -0.39 6.79 -20.31
CA LEU A 241 -0.48 5.70 -19.35
C LEU A 241 0.80 5.54 -18.53
N ASN A 242 1.96 5.69 -19.15
CA ASN A 242 3.24 5.66 -18.43
C ASN A 242 3.36 6.80 -17.42
N ILE A 243 2.82 7.97 -17.71
CA ILE A 243 2.75 9.07 -16.74
C ILE A 243 1.83 8.67 -15.58
N ARG A 244 0.62 8.16 -15.87
CA ARG A 244 -0.39 7.77 -14.87
C ARG A 244 0.07 6.67 -13.92
N TYR A 245 0.85 5.71 -14.41
CA TYR A 245 1.28 4.54 -13.64
C TYR A 245 2.77 4.55 -13.31
N ASN A 246 3.46 5.68 -13.46
CA ASN A 246 4.90 5.82 -13.18
C ASN A 246 5.75 4.76 -13.89
N ASN A 247 5.50 4.53 -15.20
CA ASN A 247 6.13 3.52 -16.04
C ASN A 247 5.91 2.05 -15.61
N ASN A 248 4.99 1.79 -14.68
CA ASN A 248 4.64 0.45 -14.25
C ASN A 248 3.20 0.12 -14.65
N LEU A 249 3.00 -0.13 -15.94
CA LEU A 249 1.69 -0.40 -16.54
C LEU A 249 1.07 -1.70 -16.02
N PRO A 250 -0.27 -1.76 -15.90
CA PRO A 250 -0.99 -3.02 -15.72
C PRO A 250 -0.58 -4.06 -16.77
N SER A 251 -0.50 -5.33 -16.35
CA SER A 251 -0.03 -6.43 -17.21
C SER A 251 -0.89 -6.63 -18.46
N GLY A 252 -2.22 -6.50 -18.33
CA GLY A 252 -3.15 -6.62 -19.46
C GLY A 252 -2.88 -5.58 -20.55
N ILE A 253 -2.69 -4.32 -20.17
CA ILE A 253 -2.35 -3.23 -21.10
C ILE A 253 -0.99 -3.47 -21.75
N SER A 254 0.00 -3.90 -20.95
CA SER A 254 1.34 -4.20 -21.45
C SER A 254 1.32 -5.29 -22.52
N GLU A 255 0.45 -6.30 -22.35
CA GLU A 255 0.29 -7.38 -23.32
C GLU A 255 -0.37 -6.90 -24.61
N VAL A 256 -1.40 -6.07 -24.53
CA VAL A 256 -2.03 -5.47 -25.72
C VAL A 256 -1.04 -4.59 -26.49
N PHE A 257 -0.21 -3.80 -25.80
CA PHE A 257 0.87 -3.05 -26.46
C PHE A 257 1.88 -3.97 -27.14
N ARG A 258 2.30 -5.06 -26.49
CA ARG A 258 3.22 -6.04 -27.08
C ARG A 258 2.66 -6.66 -28.37
N LEU A 259 1.38 -7.03 -28.36
CA LEU A 259 0.71 -7.64 -29.52
C LEU A 259 0.50 -6.63 -30.65
N THR A 260 0.04 -5.42 -30.34
CA THR A 260 -0.15 -4.35 -31.35
C THR A 260 1.18 -3.90 -31.97
N ASP A 261 2.25 -3.78 -31.18
CA ASP A 261 3.60 -3.47 -31.67
C ASP A 261 4.07 -4.53 -32.69
N TYR A 262 3.86 -5.80 -32.38
CA TYR A 262 4.21 -6.90 -33.28
C TYR A 262 3.41 -6.84 -34.59
N ILE A 263 2.09 -6.61 -34.51
CA ILE A 263 1.23 -6.51 -35.69
C ILE A 263 1.64 -5.31 -36.57
N ILE A 264 1.90 -4.16 -35.96
CA ILE A 264 2.33 -2.95 -36.67
C ILE A 264 3.69 -3.16 -37.33
N ALA A 265 4.63 -3.86 -36.68
CA ALA A 265 5.91 -4.21 -37.28
C ALA A 265 5.72 -5.04 -38.56
N ARG A 266 4.85 -6.07 -38.51
CA ARG A 266 4.52 -6.90 -39.68
C ARG A 266 3.88 -6.11 -40.81
N PHE A 267 2.98 -5.18 -40.50
CA PHE A 267 2.41 -4.28 -41.49
C PHE A 267 3.46 -3.38 -42.16
N ASN A 268 4.40 -2.83 -41.39
CA ASN A 268 5.49 -2.02 -41.94
C ASN A 268 6.43 -2.84 -42.84
N GLU A 269 6.71 -4.09 -42.48
CA GLU A 269 7.50 -5.01 -43.31
C GLU A 269 6.80 -5.25 -44.66
N TRP A 270 5.53 -5.67 -44.66
CA TRP A 270 4.78 -5.91 -45.89
C TRP A 270 4.65 -4.66 -46.76
N TRP A 271 4.47 -3.49 -46.15
CA TRP A 271 4.47 -2.22 -46.88
C TRP A 271 5.83 -1.95 -47.55
N THR A 272 6.92 -2.03 -46.78
CA THR A 272 8.28 -1.73 -47.26
C THR A 272 8.73 -2.69 -48.35
N GLU A 273 8.35 -3.96 -48.26
CA GLU A 273 8.67 -4.99 -49.26
C GLU A 273 7.75 -4.96 -50.48
N ASN A 274 6.76 -4.05 -50.54
CA ASN A 274 5.69 -4.02 -51.54
C ASN A 274 4.86 -5.32 -51.63
N ASN A 275 4.71 -6.01 -50.49
CA ASN A 275 3.99 -7.28 -50.34
C ASN A 275 2.68 -7.10 -49.53
N LEU A 276 2.18 -5.88 -49.39
CA LEU A 276 0.93 -5.60 -48.66
C LEU A 276 -0.33 -5.88 -49.50
N LEU A 277 -0.29 -5.58 -50.80
CA LEU A 277 -1.43 -5.75 -51.71
C LEU A 277 -1.76 -7.25 -51.86
N GLU A 278 -3.05 -7.58 -51.78
CA GLU A 278 -3.62 -8.93 -51.89
C GLU A 278 -3.05 -9.96 -50.89
N ASN A 279 -2.47 -9.51 -49.79
CA ASN A 279 -1.88 -10.36 -48.78
C ASN A 279 -2.93 -10.86 -47.77
N ASN A 280 -3.24 -12.16 -47.82
CA ASN A 280 -4.21 -12.79 -46.91
C ASN A 280 -3.74 -12.79 -45.44
N ASP A 281 -2.43 -12.93 -45.18
CA ASP A 281 -1.91 -12.84 -43.81
C ASP A 281 -2.10 -11.42 -43.26
N ALA A 282 -1.91 -10.39 -44.09
CA ALA A 282 -2.14 -9.01 -43.71
C ALA A 282 -3.60 -8.75 -43.30
N GLU A 283 -4.57 -9.41 -43.95
CA GLU A 283 -5.98 -9.32 -43.58
C GLU A 283 -6.26 -9.99 -42.22
N ILE A 284 -5.69 -11.18 -41.97
CA ILE A 284 -5.80 -11.86 -40.67
C ILE A 284 -5.18 -11.00 -39.55
N PHE A 285 -4.04 -10.38 -39.82
CA PHE A 285 -3.40 -9.46 -38.89
C PHE A 285 -4.24 -8.19 -38.66
N LEU A 286 -4.97 -7.72 -39.66
CA LEU A 286 -5.84 -6.55 -39.53
C LEU A 286 -7.03 -6.86 -38.61
N ASP A 287 -7.64 -8.03 -38.74
CA ASP A 287 -8.71 -8.48 -37.86
C ASP A 287 -8.22 -8.59 -36.41
N SER A 288 -7.02 -9.15 -36.22
CA SER A 288 -6.39 -9.22 -34.90
C SER A 288 -6.09 -7.83 -34.34
N LEU A 289 -5.59 -6.89 -35.16
CA LEU A 289 -5.33 -5.51 -34.76
C LEU A 289 -6.62 -4.82 -34.30
N GLY A 290 -7.71 -4.97 -35.05
CA GLY A 290 -9.02 -4.43 -34.68
C GLY A 290 -9.46 -4.93 -33.31
N LYS A 291 -9.38 -6.24 -33.08
CA LYS A 291 -9.72 -6.85 -31.78
C LYS A 291 -8.86 -6.29 -30.64
N GLN A 292 -7.56 -6.12 -30.85
CA GLN A 292 -6.66 -5.58 -29.83
C GLN A 292 -6.94 -4.11 -29.52
N LEU A 293 -7.37 -3.32 -30.51
CA LEU A 293 -7.75 -1.94 -30.30
C LEU A 293 -9.10 -1.81 -29.57
N ASP A 294 -10.05 -2.71 -29.83
CA ASP A 294 -11.30 -2.78 -29.09
C ASP A 294 -11.05 -3.16 -27.62
N GLU A 295 -10.20 -4.16 -27.37
CA GLU A 295 -9.78 -4.57 -26.04
C GLU A 295 -9.06 -3.43 -25.30
N LEU A 296 -8.15 -2.72 -25.99
CA LEU A 296 -7.51 -1.52 -25.43
C LEU A 296 -8.55 -0.47 -25.06
N LYS A 297 -9.50 -0.18 -25.94
CA LYS A 297 -10.53 0.82 -25.70
C LYS A 297 -11.37 0.51 -24.47
N GLU A 298 -11.75 -0.75 -24.27
CA GLU A 298 -12.44 -1.19 -23.04
C GLU A 298 -11.60 -0.94 -21.79
N MET A 299 -10.32 -1.34 -21.81
CA MET A 299 -9.39 -1.05 -20.70
C MET A 299 -9.23 0.45 -20.44
N LEU A 300 -9.12 1.29 -21.48
CA LEU A 300 -9.00 2.74 -21.31
C LEU A 300 -10.26 3.37 -20.68
N ILE A 301 -11.45 2.82 -20.98
CA ILE A 301 -12.70 3.25 -20.35
C ILE A 301 -12.69 2.90 -18.87
N GLU A 302 -12.29 1.68 -18.50
CA GLU A 302 -12.21 1.25 -17.10
C GLU A 302 -11.22 2.13 -16.29
N ILE A 303 -10.09 2.48 -16.89
CA ILE A 303 -9.10 3.38 -16.28
C ILE A 303 -9.68 4.78 -16.12
N ASP A 304 -10.33 5.34 -17.14
CA ASP A 304 -10.98 6.64 -17.04
C ASP A 304 -12.05 6.63 -15.93
N GLU A 305 -12.83 5.55 -15.77
CA GLU A 305 -13.78 5.41 -14.67
C GLU A 305 -13.10 5.34 -13.31
N GLU A 306 -12.01 4.58 -13.18
CA GLU A 306 -11.24 4.47 -11.93
C GLU A 306 -10.65 5.80 -11.47
N PHE A 307 -10.08 6.57 -12.40
CA PHE A 307 -9.49 7.88 -12.13
C PHE A 307 -10.53 8.98 -11.86
N ASN A 308 -11.79 8.78 -12.25
CA ASN A 308 -12.89 9.71 -12.00
C ASN A 308 -13.77 9.35 -10.78
N LYS A 309 -13.50 8.22 -10.11
CA LYS A 309 -14.09 7.83 -8.81
C LYS A 309 -13.38 8.51 -7.66
#